data_AF-A0AAV8X7P6-F1
#
_entry.id   AF-A0AAV8X7P6-F1
#
_cell.length_a   1.000
_cell.length_b   1.000
_cell.length_c   1.000
_cell.angle_alpha   90.00
_cell.angle_beta   90.00
_cell.angle_gamma   90.00
#
_symmetry.space_group_name_H-M   'P 1'
#
loop_
_entity.id
_entity.type
_entity.pdbx_description
1 polymer ?
#
loop_
_entity_poly.entity_id
_entity_poly.type
_entity_poly.pdbx_seq_one_letter_code
_entity_poly.pdbx_strand_id
1 'polypeptide(L)'
;MAFVLIEFSASEGGGISIVHNEWMSPRKTEVYWPPYKEQSQFNRALKRGEKVNTETWKLFKIARCFYSSVSEFKNMRKQIMMRVSSCVLEKSNREFMNPLRNNQSITKQSLIFSNDKENIETLIQLQERNIELLMHIKEQNKQILTIIGKQDKCSYLSSLGGKDLTNQTNRILKYIFLDEVAKNYNFYGKRAEKEAFSNLTLCSIIIRAVKITHSAASDKEVEDIIKSLAQTRS
;
A
#
# COMPACT_ATOMS: atom_id res chain seq x y z
N MET A 1 11.67 16.30 12.53
CA MET A 1 11.56 15.11 11.65
C MET A 1 12.41 14.01 12.28
N ALA A 2 11.86 12.81 12.53
CA ALA A 2 12.58 11.76 13.26
C ALA A 2 13.45 10.87 12.37
N PHE A 3 13.01 10.54 11.15
CA PHE A 3 13.69 9.59 10.28
C PHE A 3 14.05 10.19 8.92
N VAL A 4 15.15 9.75 8.34
CA VAL A 4 15.65 10.18 7.02
C VAL A 4 16.05 8.95 6.22
N LEU A 5 15.70 8.95 4.93
CA LEU A 5 16.18 7.95 3.97
C LEU A 5 17.48 8.47 3.35
N ILE A 6 18.55 7.69 3.45
CA ILE A 6 19.88 8.08 2.98
C ILE A 6 20.42 7.05 1.98
N GLU A 7 21.25 7.52 1.06
CA GLU A 7 22.04 6.70 0.15
C GLU A 7 23.51 6.93 0.45
N PHE A 8 24.23 5.86 0.80
CA PHE A 8 25.67 5.94 1.09
C PHE A 8 26.47 6.24 -0.18
N SER A 9 27.63 6.86 -0.02
CA SER A 9 28.54 7.05 -1.15
C SER A 9 29.06 5.73 -1.69
N ALA A 10 29.39 5.68 -2.99
CA ALA A 10 29.96 4.50 -3.62
C ALA A 10 31.27 4.04 -2.93
N SER A 11 32.04 4.97 -2.36
CA SER A 11 33.25 4.68 -1.59
C SER A 11 33.00 3.89 -0.30
N GLU A 12 31.80 3.95 0.25
CA GLU A 12 31.37 3.23 1.46
C GLU A 12 30.62 1.92 1.11
N GLY A 13 30.69 1.47 -0.14
CA GLY A 13 29.94 0.31 -0.64
C GLY A 13 28.54 0.65 -1.17
N GLY A 14 28.13 1.91 -1.09
CA GLY A 14 26.82 2.38 -1.52
C GLY A 14 25.66 1.78 -0.71
N GLY A 15 24.49 1.70 -1.34
CA GLY A 15 23.28 1.18 -0.71
C GLY A 15 22.43 2.25 -0.02
N ILE A 16 21.23 1.87 0.37
CA ILE A 16 20.19 2.77 0.88
C ILE A 16 19.77 2.30 2.27
N SER A 17 19.59 3.24 3.21
CA SER A 17 19.16 2.91 4.57
C SER A 17 18.28 4.01 5.20
N ILE A 18 17.56 3.63 6.24
CA ILE A 18 16.79 4.53 7.11
C ILE A 18 17.61 4.83 8.35
N VAL A 19 17.78 6.10 8.67
CA VAL A 19 18.50 6.56 9.86
C VAL A 19 17.67 7.57 10.64
N HIS A 20 18.02 7.76 11.92
CA HIS A 20 17.44 8.85 12.71
C HIS A 20 18.08 10.17 12.28
N ASN A 21 17.30 11.25 12.22
CA ASN A 21 17.81 12.56 11.79
C ASN A 21 18.94 13.07 12.70
N GLU A 22 18.90 12.73 13.99
CA GLU A 22 19.94 13.11 14.96
C GLU A 22 21.25 12.33 14.81
N TRP A 23 21.26 11.27 14.00
CA TRP A 23 22.49 10.52 13.71
C TRP A 23 23.29 11.16 12.57
N MET A 24 22.75 12.18 11.93
CA MET A 24 23.42 12.86 10.83
C MET A 24 24.35 13.97 11.35
N SER A 25 25.43 14.22 10.62
CA SER A 25 26.26 15.39 10.87
C SER A 25 25.46 16.68 10.61
N PRO A 26 25.84 17.82 11.22
CA PRO A 26 25.15 19.10 11.01
C PRO A 26 25.05 19.52 9.53
N ARG A 27 26.07 19.15 8.73
CA ARG A 27 26.12 19.42 7.28
C ARG A 27 25.34 18.42 6.45
N LYS A 28 24.82 17.34 7.07
CA LYS A 28 24.01 16.29 6.44
C LYS A 28 24.70 15.57 5.28
N THR A 29 26.03 15.55 5.33
CA THR A 29 26.90 14.85 4.36
C THR A 29 27.37 13.50 4.89
N GLU A 30 27.20 13.25 6.19
CA GLU A 30 27.70 12.08 6.89
C GLU A 30 26.68 11.61 7.93
N VAL A 31 26.73 10.32 8.28
CA VAL A 31 25.89 9.71 9.30
C VAL A 31 26.72 8.84 10.24
N TYR A 32 26.42 8.91 11.53
CA TYR A 32 26.93 8.00 12.53
C TYR A 32 26.13 6.70 12.49
N TRP A 33 26.85 5.58 12.41
CA TRP A 33 26.27 4.25 12.31
C TRP A 33 26.55 3.44 13.58
N PRO A 34 25.52 2.90 14.25
CA PRO A 34 25.70 2.17 15.48
C PRO A 34 26.35 0.79 15.25
N PRO A 35 27.14 0.28 16.20
CA PRO A 35 27.85 -1.00 16.08
C PRO A 35 26.96 -2.24 16.32
N TYR A 36 25.65 -2.16 16.06
CA TYR A 36 24.74 -3.29 16.25
C TYR A 36 24.75 -4.21 15.04
N LYS A 37 25.07 -5.48 15.26
CA LYS A 37 24.99 -6.54 14.23
C LYS A 37 23.57 -7.12 14.10
N GLU A 38 22.79 -7.05 15.18
CA GLU A 38 21.44 -7.61 15.22
C GLU A 38 20.39 -6.57 14.81
N GLN A 39 19.52 -6.92 13.86
CA GLN A 39 18.50 -6.02 13.32
C GLN A 39 17.50 -5.53 14.39
N SER A 40 17.19 -6.34 15.40
CA SER A 40 16.27 -5.99 16.49
C SER A 40 16.82 -4.82 17.33
N GLN A 41 18.11 -4.87 17.67
CA GLN A 41 18.84 -3.87 18.43
C GLN A 41 18.98 -2.58 17.63
N PHE A 42 19.35 -2.68 16.35
CA PHE A 42 19.37 -1.54 15.43
C PHE A 42 17.98 -0.87 15.34
N ASN A 43 16.92 -1.65 15.12
CA ASN A 43 15.56 -1.10 15.03
C ASN A 43 15.12 -0.41 16.33
N ARG A 44 15.54 -0.92 17.50
CA ARG A 44 15.26 -0.30 18.80
C ARG A 44 15.98 1.04 18.94
N ALA A 45 17.28 1.08 18.63
CA ALA A 45 18.08 2.31 18.67
C ALA A 45 17.52 3.37 17.71
N LEU A 46 17.20 2.96 16.49
CA LEU A 46 16.60 3.81 15.46
C LEU A 46 15.28 4.41 15.94
N LYS A 47 14.35 3.59 16.43
CA LYS A 47 13.02 4.05 16.91
C LYS A 47 13.11 4.97 18.12
N ARG A 48 14.10 4.76 18.99
CA ARG A 48 14.29 5.56 20.22
C ARG A 48 15.09 6.84 20.00
N GLY A 49 15.69 7.02 18.82
CA GLY A 49 16.61 8.14 18.58
C GLY A 49 17.80 8.07 19.53
N GLU A 50 18.46 6.91 19.62
CA GLU A 50 19.60 6.74 20.51
C GLU A 50 20.68 7.79 20.25
N LYS A 51 21.21 8.40 21.31
CA LYS A 51 22.22 9.44 21.19
C LYS A 51 23.50 8.86 20.59
N VAL A 52 24.06 9.58 19.62
CA VAL A 52 25.32 9.20 18.98
C VAL A 52 26.44 9.12 20.02
N ASN A 53 27.17 8.02 20.00
CA ASN A 53 28.42 7.86 20.74
C ASN A 53 29.58 7.87 19.74
N THR A 54 30.38 8.92 19.74
CA THR A 54 31.46 9.14 18.76
C THR A 54 32.64 8.20 18.91
N GLU A 55 32.77 7.51 20.04
CA GLU A 55 33.86 6.54 20.28
C GLU A 55 33.52 5.16 19.69
N THR A 56 32.24 4.81 19.68
CA THR A 56 31.77 3.47 19.28
C THR A 56 31.04 3.44 17.94
N TRP A 57 30.46 4.56 17.51
CA TRP A 57 29.71 4.65 16.25
C TRP A 57 30.64 5.07 15.12
N LYS A 58 30.58 4.34 14.01
CA LYS A 58 31.40 4.64 12.84
C LYS A 58 30.72 5.69 11.97
N LEU A 59 31.49 6.66 11.47
CA LEU A 59 30.99 7.68 10.55
C LEU A 59 31.05 7.19 9.10
N PHE A 60 29.99 7.42 8.32
CA PHE A 60 29.89 7.06 6.92
C PHE A 60 29.47 8.26 6.07
N LYS A 61 30.04 8.36 4.86
CA LYS A 61 29.69 9.40 3.89
C LYS A 61 28.38 9.07 3.16
N ILE A 62 27.57 10.11 2.97
CA ILE A 62 26.28 10.05 2.31
C ILE A 62 26.39 10.70 0.92
N ALA A 63 25.86 10.04 -0.11
CA ALA A 63 25.71 10.62 -1.44
C ALA A 63 24.45 11.49 -1.56
N ARG A 64 23.32 11.03 -1.02
CA ARG A 64 22.03 11.72 -1.12
C ARG A 64 21.19 11.55 0.15
N CYS A 65 20.47 12.60 0.51
CA CYS A 65 19.44 12.59 1.55
C CYS A 65 18.07 12.78 0.90
N PHE A 66 17.14 11.87 1.19
CA PHE A 66 15.75 11.96 0.76
C PHE A 66 14.91 12.36 1.95
N TYR A 67 14.55 13.63 2.02
CA TYR A 67 13.63 14.13 3.03
C TYR A 67 12.21 13.78 2.61
N SER A 68 11.56 12.90 3.37
CA SER A 68 10.11 12.81 3.37
C SER A 68 9.65 13.52 4.64
N SER A 69 8.76 14.51 4.49
CA SER A 69 7.88 14.82 5.60
C SER A 69 7.02 13.58 5.87
N VAL A 70 6.50 13.46 7.08
CA VAL A 70 5.54 12.44 7.53
C VAL A 70 6.13 11.24 8.28
N SER A 71 5.53 11.05 9.45
CA SER A 71 5.90 10.31 10.67
C SER A 71 6.01 8.79 10.58
N GLU A 72 5.93 8.17 9.40
CA GLU A 72 5.64 6.73 9.31
C GLU A 72 6.74 5.91 8.63
N PHE A 73 7.49 5.15 9.43
CA PHE A 73 8.50 4.16 9.03
C PHE A 73 8.03 3.20 7.91
N LYS A 74 6.72 2.93 7.81
CA LYS A 74 6.12 2.05 6.81
C LYS A 74 6.19 2.63 5.39
N ASN A 75 6.13 3.95 5.24
CA ASN A 75 6.17 4.63 3.94
C ASN A 75 7.61 4.69 3.39
N MET A 76 8.61 4.89 4.26
CA MET A 76 10.03 4.82 3.87
C MET A 76 10.46 3.42 3.43
N ARG A 77 9.94 2.35 4.05
CA ARG A 77 10.20 0.97 3.57
C ARG A 77 9.66 0.72 2.16
N LYS A 78 8.49 1.26 1.82
CA LYS A 78 7.95 1.19 0.45
C LYS A 78 8.83 1.95 -0.55
N GLN A 79 9.35 3.12 -0.16
CA GLN A 79 10.26 3.89 -1.01
C GLN A 79 11.59 3.16 -1.25
N ILE A 80 12.17 2.52 -0.23
CA ILE A 80 13.33 1.64 -0.40
C ILE A 80 13.02 0.53 -1.41
N MET A 81 11.90 -0.16 -1.24
CA MET A 81 11.53 -1.27 -2.12
C MET A 81 11.42 -0.83 -3.59
N MET A 82 10.72 0.27 -3.87
CA MET A 82 10.63 0.80 -5.24
C MET A 82 12.00 1.15 -5.84
N ARG A 83 12.91 1.69 -5.03
CA ARG A 83 14.21 2.17 -5.49
C ARG A 83 15.24 1.06 -5.65
N VAL A 84 15.16 0.01 -4.83
CA VAL A 84 15.91 -1.24 -5.06
C VAL A 84 15.49 -1.85 -6.39
N SER A 85 14.19 -1.89 -6.69
CA SER A 85 13.69 -2.36 -7.99
C SER A 85 14.24 -1.55 -9.17
N SER A 86 14.29 -0.21 -9.07
CA SER A 86 14.86 0.62 -10.14
C SER A 86 16.39 0.48 -10.25
N CYS A 87 17.09 0.29 -9.13
CA CYS A 87 18.55 0.14 -9.12
C CYS A 87 19.02 -1.19 -9.71
N VAL A 88 18.25 -2.28 -9.53
CA VAL A 88 18.51 -3.56 -10.21
C VAL A 88 18.46 -3.39 -11.73
N LEU A 89 17.50 -2.62 -12.24
CA LEU A 89 17.37 -2.30 -13.67
C LEU A 89 18.50 -1.37 -14.18
N GLU A 90 19.02 -0.47 -13.34
CA GLU A 90 20.14 0.39 -13.72
C GLU A 90 21.50 -0.32 -13.70
N LYS A 91 21.71 -1.25 -12.75
CA LYS A 91 22.96 -2.02 -12.66
C LYS A 91 23.13 -2.96 -13.85
N SER A 92 22.06 -3.60 -14.32
CA SER A 92 22.07 -4.36 -15.57
C SER A 92 22.45 -3.51 -16.79
N ASN A 93 22.14 -2.21 -16.78
CA ASN A 93 22.50 -1.30 -17.88
C ASN A 93 23.92 -0.74 -17.76
N ARG A 94 24.48 -0.58 -16.55
CA ARG A 94 25.84 -0.04 -16.34
C ARG A 94 26.95 -1.09 -16.48
N GLU A 95 26.66 -2.36 -16.20
CA GLU A 95 27.63 -3.45 -16.36
C GLU A 95 28.01 -3.72 -17.84
N PHE A 96 27.27 -3.16 -18.81
CA PHE A 96 27.63 -3.12 -20.22
C PHE A 96 28.80 -2.17 -20.58
N MET A 97 29.29 -1.32 -19.65
CA MET A 97 30.17 -0.19 -19.99
C MET A 97 31.51 -0.09 -19.22
N ASN A 98 32.04 -1.15 -18.60
CA ASN A 98 33.44 -1.15 -18.13
C ASN A 98 34.05 -2.56 -18.09
N PRO A 99 35.04 -2.89 -18.93
CA PRO A 99 35.75 -4.16 -18.86
C PRO A 99 36.99 -4.05 -17.93
N LEU A 100 37.26 -5.14 -17.20
CA LEU A 100 38.51 -5.51 -16.50
C LEU A 100 38.76 -5.00 -15.06
N ARG A 101 38.53 -5.87 -14.05
CA ARG A 101 39.59 -6.54 -13.26
C ARG A 101 39.01 -7.56 -12.25
N ASN A 102 39.34 -8.83 -12.52
CA ASN A 102 39.46 -10.03 -11.67
C ASN A 102 39.66 -9.78 -10.14
N ASN A 103 39.25 -10.63 -9.19
CA ASN A 103 39.02 -12.08 -9.22
C ASN A 103 38.28 -12.56 -7.94
N GLN A 104 37.48 -13.63 -8.11
CA GLN A 104 37.06 -14.68 -7.13
C GLN A 104 36.03 -14.28 -6.05
N SER A 105 34.93 -15.02 -5.76
CA SER A 105 34.67 -16.45 -5.95
C SER A 105 33.17 -16.80 -5.79
N ILE A 106 32.69 -17.76 -6.61
CA ILE A 106 31.59 -18.74 -6.37
C ILE A 106 30.15 -18.17 -6.34
N THR A 107 29.12 -18.65 -7.04
CA THR A 107 28.89 -19.66 -8.12
C THR A 107 27.45 -19.36 -8.53
N LYS A 108 27.17 -19.06 -9.80
CA LYS A 108 25.84 -19.26 -10.36
C LYS A 108 25.99 -19.85 -11.75
N GLN A 109 25.27 -20.97 -11.90
CA GLN A 109 24.95 -21.72 -13.09
C GLN A 109 25.25 -21.00 -14.40
N SER A 110 25.97 -21.72 -15.27
CA SER A 110 26.18 -21.41 -16.68
C SER A 110 24.97 -20.76 -17.35
N LEU A 111 25.14 -19.54 -17.86
CA LEU A 111 24.36 -19.07 -18.99
C LEU A 111 25.34 -18.85 -20.15
N ILE A 112 25.18 -19.74 -21.12
CA ILE A 112 25.88 -19.85 -22.37
C ILE A 112 25.85 -18.49 -23.08
N PHE A 113 27.02 -17.87 -23.24
CA PHE A 113 27.20 -16.85 -24.27
C PHE A 113 27.26 -17.57 -25.61
N SER A 114 26.15 -17.58 -26.34
CA SER A 114 26.15 -17.78 -27.78
C SER A 114 25.48 -16.60 -28.45
N ASN A 115 25.96 -16.31 -29.64
CA ASN A 115 26.01 -15.02 -30.31
C ASN A 115 24.68 -14.56 -30.96
N ASP A 116 23.56 -14.59 -30.25
CA ASP A 116 22.26 -14.33 -30.88
C ASP A 116 21.51 -13.18 -30.20
N LYS A 117 21.50 -12.02 -30.87
CA LYS A 117 20.68 -10.84 -30.51
C LYS A 117 19.19 -11.24 -30.30
N GLU A 118 18.73 -12.26 -31.02
CA GLU A 118 17.40 -12.88 -30.89
C GLU A 118 17.14 -13.53 -29.51
N ASN A 119 18.15 -14.13 -28.89
CA ASN A 119 17.99 -14.75 -27.57
C ASN A 119 17.83 -13.71 -26.45
N ILE A 120 18.41 -12.52 -26.60
CA ILE A 120 18.22 -11.42 -25.64
C ILE A 120 16.85 -10.77 -25.85
N GLU A 121 16.45 -10.57 -27.10
CA GLU A 121 15.14 -10.01 -27.47
C GLU A 121 13.99 -10.89 -26.93
N THR A 122 14.10 -12.21 -27.08
CA THR A 122 13.12 -13.16 -26.54
C THR A 122 13.07 -13.17 -25.01
N LEU A 123 14.21 -13.02 -24.34
CA LEU A 123 14.27 -12.89 -22.87
C LEU A 123 13.62 -11.59 -22.38
N ILE A 124 13.80 -10.48 -23.10
CA ILE A 124 13.15 -9.19 -22.80
C ILE A 124 11.63 -9.33 -22.96
N GLN A 125 11.16 -9.90 -24.07
CA GLN A 125 9.73 -10.11 -24.33
C GLN A 125 9.08 -11.05 -23.29
N LEU A 126 9.80 -12.07 -22.84
CA LEU A 126 9.34 -12.95 -21.74
C LEU A 126 9.23 -12.17 -20.43
N GLN A 127 10.19 -11.29 -20.16
CA GLN A 127 10.19 -10.49 -18.95
C GLN A 127 9.07 -9.45 -18.94
N GLU A 128 8.77 -8.83 -20.07
CA GLU A 128 7.63 -7.93 -20.25
C GLU A 128 6.29 -8.64 -20.01
N ARG A 129 6.09 -9.83 -20.61
CA ARG A 129 4.91 -10.67 -20.35
C ARG A 129 4.74 -11.01 -18.87
N ASN A 130 5.84 -11.35 -18.18
CA ASN A 130 5.80 -11.65 -16.76
C ASN A 130 5.39 -10.44 -15.91
N ILE A 131 5.81 -9.23 -16.31
CA ILE A 131 5.40 -7.98 -15.64
C ILE A 131 3.91 -7.73 -15.87
N GLU A 132 3.41 -7.89 -17.10
CA GLU A 132 1.98 -7.74 -17.40
C GLU A 132 1.11 -8.72 -16.61
N LEU A 133 1.49 -9.99 -16.56
CA LEU A 133 0.82 -11.02 -15.77
C LEU A 133 0.79 -10.64 -14.28
N LEU A 134 1.93 -10.16 -13.75
CA LEU A 134 2.03 -9.75 -12.34
C LEU A 134 1.18 -8.51 -12.04
N MET A 135 1.05 -7.57 -12.98
CA MET A 135 0.12 -6.45 -12.86
C MET A 135 -1.33 -6.91 -12.85
N HIS A 136 -1.71 -7.84 -13.74
CA HIS A 136 -3.06 -8.40 -13.78
C HIS A 136 -3.44 -9.12 -12.49
N ILE A 137 -2.55 -9.99 -11.98
CA ILE A 137 -2.77 -10.73 -10.73
C ILE A 137 -2.98 -9.77 -9.55
N LYS A 138 -2.21 -8.69 -9.46
CA LYS A 138 -2.35 -7.69 -8.39
C LYS A 138 -3.70 -6.98 -8.45
N GLU A 139 -4.16 -6.63 -9.65
CA GLU A 139 -5.45 -5.99 -9.83
C GLU A 139 -6.61 -6.95 -9.50
N GLN A 140 -6.53 -8.21 -9.92
CA GLN A 140 -7.48 -9.24 -9.54
C GLN A 140 -7.55 -9.42 -8.01
N ASN A 141 -6.39 -9.47 -7.32
CA ASN A 141 -6.35 -9.57 -5.86
C ASN A 141 -7.02 -8.38 -5.15
N LYS A 142 -6.83 -7.16 -5.67
CA LYS A 142 -7.51 -5.95 -5.14
C LYS A 142 -9.03 -6.04 -5.30
N GLN A 143 -9.50 -6.54 -6.44
CA GLN A 143 -10.92 -6.77 -6.68
C GLN A 143 -11.48 -7.87 -5.76
N ILE A 144 -10.76 -8.98 -5.57
CA ILE A 144 -11.14 -10.08 -4.66
C ILE A 144 -11.28 -9.57 -3.22
N LEU A 145 -10.31 -8.81 -2.69
CA LEU A 145 -10.39 -8.25 -1.34
C LEU A 145 -11.60 -7.32 -1.17
N THR A 146 -11.91 -6.53 -2.20
CA THR A 146 -13.08 -5.66 -2.21
C THR A 146 -14.38 -6.46 -2.21
N ILE A 147 -14.43 -7.56 -2.96
CA ILE A 147 -15.59 -8.46 -3.00
C ILE A 147 -15.76 -9.16 -1.65
N ILE A 148 -14.72 -9.75 -1.09
CA ILE A 148 -14.76 -10.44 0.22
C ILE A 148 -15.24 -9.46 1.30
N GLY A 149 -14.62 -8.28 1.41
CA GLY A 149 -15.05 -7.28 2.39
C GLY A 149 -16.48 -6.77 2.19
N LYS A 150 -17.00 -6.78 0.95
CA LYS A 150 -18.43 -6.52 0.67
C LYS A 150 -19.30 -7.71 1.09
N GLN A 151 -18.92 -8.96 0.79
CA GLN A 151 -19.69 -10.15 1.19
C GLN A 151 -19.80 -10.24 2.71
N ASP A 152 -18.69 -10.07 3.45
CA ASP A 152 -18.68 -10.17 4.91
C ASP A 152 -19.64 -9.15 5.55
N LYS A 153 -19.62 -7.91 5.05
CA LYS A 153 -20.55 -6.86 5.47
C LYS A 153 -22.01 -7.20 5.12
N CYS A 154 -22.26 -7.77 3.94
CA CYS A 154 -23.61 -8.15 3.54
C CYS A 154 -24.15 -9.31 4.40
N SER A 155 -23.34 -10.32 4.67
CA SER A 155 -23.69 -11.47 5.51
C SER A 155 -23.96 -11.07 6.97
N TYR A 156 -23.20 -10.12 7.50
CA TYR A 156 -23.45 -9.59 8.84
C TYR A 156 -24.73 -8.73 8.89
N LEU A 157 -24.95 -7.86 7.91
CA LEU A 157 -26.16 -7.03 7.89
C LEU A 157 -27.42 -7.86 7.61
N SER A 158 -27.30 -8.93 6.83
CA SER A 158 -28.42 -9.85 6.60
C SER A 158 -28.84 -10.57 7.89
N SER A 159 -27.90 -10.83 8.82
CA SER A 159 -28.21 -11.45 10.12
C SER A 159 -28.97 -10.54 11.09
N LEU A 160 -29.12 -9.24 10.82
CA LEU A 160 -29.92 -8.33 11.65
C LEU A 160 -31.43 -8.65 11.62
N GLY A 161 -31.85 -9.53 10.69
CA GLY A 161 -33.16 -10.17 10.66
C GLY A 161 -34.34 -9.23 10.36
N GLY A 162 -35.50 -9.82 10.13
CA GLY A 162 -36.75 -9.12 9.80
C GLY A 162 -37.65 -10.07 9.00
N LYS A 163 -38.95 -10.05 9.28
CA LYS A 163 -39.90 -10.95 8.61
C LYS A 163 -40.19 -10.51 7.18
N ASP A 164 -40.20 -9.19 6.97
CA ASP A 164 -40.60 -8.55 5.72
C ASP A 164 -39.54 -7.53 5.28
N LEU A 165 -39.48 -7.29 3.97
CA LEU A 165 -38.50 -6.47 3.29
C LEU A 165 -38.31 -5.09 3.96
N THR A 166 -39.42 -4.42 4.27
CA THR A 166 -39.45 -3.10 4.91
C THR A 166 -38.86 -3.12 6.32
N ASN A 167 -39.17 -4.16 7.10
CA ASN A 167 -38.72 -4.30 8.48
C ASN A 167 -37.23 -4.59 8.55
N GLN A 168 -36.73 -5.46 7.68
CA GLN A 168 -35.30 -5.78 7.63
C GLN A 168 -34.49 -4.56 7.15
N THR A 169 -34.92 -3.91 6.06
CA THR A 169 -34.27 -2.70 5.54
C THR A 169 -34.21 -1.60 6.62
N ASN A 170 -35.30 -1.42 7.38
CA ASN A 170 -35.36 -0.48 8.50
C ASN A 170 -34.36 -0.78 9.61
N ARG A 171 -34.26 -2.05 10.01
CA ARG A 171 -33.33 -2.49 11.07
C ARG A 171 -31.88 -2.24 10.65
N ILE A 172 -31.55 -2.60 9.43
CA ILE A 172 -30.21 -2.36 8.85
C ILE A 172 -29.91 -0.86 8.83
N LEU A 173 -30.84 -0.02 8.36
CA LEU A 173 -30.64 1.44 8.35
C LEU A 173 -30.50 2.04 9.75
N LYS A 174 -31.29 1.59 10.75
CA LYS A 174 -31.14 2.05 12.16
C LYS A 174 -29.83 1.62 12.79
N TYR A 175 -29.30 0.47 12.38
CA TYR A 175 -28.03 -0.03 12.89
C TYR A 175 -26.84 0.76 12.31
N ILE A 176 -26.94 1.18 11.04
CA ILE A 176 -25.86 1.84 10.30
C ILE A 176 -25.88 3.36 10.50
N PHE A 177 -27.06 3.98 10.49
CA PHE A 177 -27.21 5.42 10.63
C PHE A 177 -27.63 5.80 12.05
N LEU A 178 -26.81 6.64 12.67
CA LEU A 178 -27.26 7.50 13.77
C LEU A 178 -28.15 8.62 13.20
N ASP A 179 -29.16 9.03 13.96
CA ASP A 179 -30.13 10.04 13.53
C ASP A 179 -29.45 11.38 13.18
N GLU A 180 -28.35 11.72 13.85
CA GLU A 180 -27.55 12.93 13.54
C GLU A 180 -26.88 12.87 12.17
N VAL A 181 -26.40 11.70 11.76
CA VAL A 181 -25.76 11.49 10.47
C VAL A 181 -26.81 11.41 9.35
N ALA A 182 -27.96 10.77 9.62
CA ALA A 182 -29.04 10.61 8.66
C ALA A 182 -29.59 11.95 8.13
N LYS A 183 -29.58 13.00 8.96
CA LYS A 183 -30.05 14.36 8.58
C LYS A 183 -29.30 14.96 7.40
N ASN A 184 -28.05 14.56 7.18
CA ASN A 184 -27.19 15.09 6.12
C ASN A 184 -27.40 14.40 4.76
N TYR A 185 -28.23 13.37 4.71
CA TYR A 185 -28.45 12.58 3.50
C TYR A 185 -29.92 12.62 3.08
N ASN A 186 -30.14 12.54 1.77
CA ASN A 186 -31.40 12.07 1.20
C ASN A 186 -31.06 11.09 0.06
N PHE A 187 -32.05 10.40 -0.49
CA PHE A 187 -31.73 9.35 -1.47
C PHE A 187 -31.00 9.86 -2.72
N TYR A 188 -31.37 11.03 -3.27
CA TYR A 188 -30.85 11.55 -4.55
C TYR A 188 -29.96 12.81 -4.45
N GLY A 189 -29.85 13.43 -3.29
CA GLY A 189 -29.09 14.65 -2.98
C GLY A 189 -29.58 15.96 -3.60
N LYS A 190 -30.77 16.02 -4.21
CA LYS A 190 -31.15 17.16 -5.08
C LYS A 190 -31.80 18.37 -4.39
N ARG A 191 -32.33 18.21 -3.17
CA ARG A 191 -33.05 19.28 -2.45
C ARG A 191 -32.48 19.36 -1.02
N ALA A 192 -32.11 20.56 -0.59
CA ALA A 192 -31.66 20.91 0.78
C ALA A 192 -30.19 20.62 1.17
N GLU A 193 -29.21 20.79 0.27
CA GLU A 193 -27.76 20.62 0.57
C GLU A 193 -27.34 19.24 1.10
N LYS A 194 -28.26 18.28 1.13
CA LYS A 194 -28.02 16.91 1.58
C LYS A 194 -27.31 16.09 0.51
N GLU A 195 -26.41 15.21 0.92
CA GLU A 195 -25.69 14.31 0.02
C GLU A 195 -26.58 13.15 -0.48
N ALA A 196 -26.25 12.62 -1.66
CA ALA A 196 -26.99 11.53 -2.30
C ALA A 196 -26.61 10.15 -1.72
N PHE A 197 -27.52 9.54 -0.95
CA PHE A 197 -27.33 8.21 -0.39
C PHE A 197 -27.16 7.13 -1.47
N SER A 198 -27.84 7.27 -2.61
CA SER A 198 -27.74 6.33 -3.74
C SER A 198 -26.31 6.15 -4.25
N ASN A 199 -25.46 7.17 -4.09
CA ASN A 199 -24.09 7.17 -4.58
C ASN A 199 -23.11 6.51 -3.58
N LEU A 200 -23.55 6.28 -2.35
CA LEU A 200 -22.71 5.62 -1.35
C LEU A 200 -22.63 4.13 -1.62
N THR A 201 -21.42 3.57 -1.47
CA THR A 201 -21.20 2.11 -1.49
C THR A 201 -22.09 1.38 -0.49
N LEU A 202 -22.45 2.07 0.60
CA LEU A 202 -23.36 1.59 1.63
C LEU A 202 -24.75 1.23 1.09
N CYS A 203 -25.31 1.99 0.14
CA CYS A 203 -26.60 1.69 -0.47
C CYS A 203 -26.56 0.31 -1.17
N SER A 204 -25.54 0.07 -1.98
CA SER A 204 -25.35 -1.23 -2.66
C SER A 204 -25.15 -2.40 -1.69
N ILE A 205 -24.50 -2.16 -0.54
CA ILE A 205 -24.30 -3.17 0.50
C ILE A 205 -25.63 -3.51 1.18
N ILE A 206 -26.47 -2.51 1.47
CA ILE A 206 -27.80 -2.73 2.07
C ILE A 206 -28.71 -3.51 1.12
N ILE A 207 -28.78 -3.12 -0.15
CA ILE A 207 -29.58 -3.82 -1.17
C ILE A 207 -29.14 -5.29 -1.24
N ARG A 208 -27.83 -5.54 -1.33
CA ARG A 208 -27.28 -6.90 -1.38
C ARG A 208 -27.54 -7.69 -0.11
N ALA A 209 -27.41 -7.08 1.07
CA ALA A 209 -27.69 -7.72 2.35
C ALA A 209 -29.15 -8.15 2.48
N VAL A 210 -30.09 -7.28 2.08
CA VAL A 210 -31.53 -7.57 2.09
C VAL A 210 -31.88 -8.68 1.08
N LYS A 211 -31.22 -8.71 -0.08
CA LYS A 211 -31.43 -9.74 -1.10
C LYS A 211 -30.83 -11.11 -0.75
N ILE A 212 -29.92 -11.19 0.22
CA ILE A 212 -29.46 -12.49 0.74
C ILE A 212 -30.61 -13.24 1.43
N THR A 213 -31.46 -12.51 2.16
CA THR A 213 -32.63 -13.08 2.88
C THR A 213 -33.91 -13.03 2.05
N HIS A 214 -34.08 -12.01 1.21
CA HIS A 214 -35.23 -11.84 0.32
C HIS A 214 -34.79 -11.88 -1.15
N SER A 215 -34.40 -13.06 -1.63
CA SER A 215 -33.86 -13.25 -2.99
C SER A 215 -34.81 -12.87 -4.12
N ALA A 216 -36.13 -12.89 -3.87
CA ALA A 216 -37.16 -12.49 -4.84
C ALA A 216 -37.34 -10.97 -4.99
N ALA A 217 -36.78 -10.16 -4.07
CA ALA A 217 -36.94 -8.71 -4.11
C ALA A 217 -36.05 -8.09 -5.20
N SER A 218 -36.62 -7.12 -5.93
CA SER A 218 -35.89 -6.30 -6.89
C SER A 218 -35.13 -5.17 -6.20
N ASP A 219 -34.05 -4.71 -6.84
CA ASP A 219 -33.24 -3.59 -6.33
C ASP A 219 -34.11 -2.33 -6.17
N LYS A 220 -35.04 -2.10 -7.11
CA LYS A 220 -35.97 -0.98 -7.11
C LYS A 220 -36.90 -1.00 -5.88
N GLU A 221 -37.44 -2.16 -5.51
CA GLU A 221 -38.29 -2.28 -4.32
C GLU A 221 -37.54 -1.93 -3.04
N VAL A 222 -36.29 -2.39 -2.90
CA VAL A 222 -35.46 -2.06 -1.74
C VAL A 222 -35.09 -0.58 -1.74
N GLU A 223 -34.74 -0.01 -2.90
CA GLU A 223 -34.48 1.42 -3.03
C GLU A 223 -35.68 2.28 -2.67
N ASP A 224 -36.88 1.90 -3.10
CA ASP A 224 -38.11 2.65 -2.82
C ASP A 224 -38.44 2.65 -1.32
N ILE A 225 -38.14 1.54 -0.62
CA ILE A 225 -38.20 1.48 0.84
C ILE A 225 -37.17 2.43 1.46
N ILE A 226 -35.90 2.41 1.00
CA ILE A 226 -34.85 3.31 1.50
C ILE A 226 -35.25 4.78 1.27
N LYS A 227 -35.81 5.12 0.09
CA LYS A 227 -36.29 6.47 -0.25
C LYS A 227 -37.36 6.95 0.72
N SER A 228 -38.38 6.12 0.93
CA SER A 228 -39.49 6.42 1.84
C SER A 228 -38.98 6.74 3.25
N LEU A 229 -38.04 5.93 3.76
CA LEU A 229 -37.50 6.05 5.10
C LEU A 229 -36.51 7.20 5.27
N ALA A 230 -35.70 7.49 4.25
CA ALA A 230 -34.81 8.65 4.25
C ALA A 230 -35.59 9.97 4.26
N GLN A 231 -36.82 9.99 3.74
CA GLN A 231 -37.72 11.15 3.78
C GLN A 231 -38.49 11.28 5.11
N THR A 232 -38.71 10.19 5.85
CA THR A 232 -39.40 10.25 7.15
C THR A 232 -38.47 10.66 8.30
N ARG A 233 -37.15 10.49 8.14
CA ARG A 233 -36.13 10.79 9.17
C ARG A 233 -35.43 12.14 8.99
N SER A 234 -35.79 12.88 7.94
CA SER A 234 -35.19 14.18 7.57
C SER A 234 -35.72 15.34 8.38
#